data_AF-A0A3D0X913-F1
#
_entry.id   AF-A0A3D0X913-F1
#
_cell.length_a   1.000
_cell.length_b   1.000
_cell.length_c   1.000
_cell.angle_alpha   90.00
_cell.angle_beta   90.00
_cell.angle_gamma   90.00
#
_symmetry.space_group_name_H-M   'P 1'
#
loop_
_entity.id
_entity.type
_entity.pdbx_description
1 polymer ?
#
loop_
_entity_poly.entity_id
_entity_poly.type
_entity_poly.pdbx_seq_one_letter_code
_entity_poly.pdbx_strand_id
1 'polypeptide(L)' 'MCEKINDRLNGSGCTDITAYEAMKAVRREERRNLIAELKALANKHGYRIVSTIRLKDMEGEYRNE' A
#
# COMPACT_ATOMS: atom_id res chain seq x y z
N MET A 1 -3.70 -24.11 1.79
CA MET A 1 -2.96 -23.50 2.93
C MET A 1 -1.99 -22.49 2.32
N CYS A 2 -2.39 -21.23 2.16
CA CYS A 2 -1.46 -20.22 1.64
C CYS A 2 -0.51 -19.81 2.76
N GLU A 3 0.77 -20.10 2.58
CA GLU A 3 1.83 -19.67 3.49
C GLU A 3 1.82 -18.14 3.55
N LYS A 4 1.64 -17.61 4.76
CA LYS A 4 1.82 -16.18 5.03
C LYS A 4 3.30 -15.89 4.81
N ILE A 5 3.66 -15.42 3.61
CA ILE A 5 5.01 -14.95 3.31
C ILE A 5 5.32 -13.88 4.35
N ASN A 6 6.23 -14.20 5.27
CA ASN A 6 6.68 -13.26 6.27
C ASN A 6 7.58 -12.28 5.52
N ASP A 7 7.05 -11.11 5.13
CA ASP A 7 7.76 -10.03 4.42
C ASP A 7 9.09 -9.61 5.09
N ARG A 8 9.34 -10.09 6.31
CA ARG A 8 10.56 -9.89 7.10
C ARG A 8 11.70 -10.83 6.75
N LEU A 9 11.46 -11.92 6.03
CA LEU A 9 12.47 -12.95 5.71
C LEU A 9 12.87 -12.83 4.24
N ASN A 10 14.17 -12.75 3.98
CA ASN A 10 14.69 -12.88 2.62
C ASN A 10 14.63 -14.36 2.16
N GLY A 11 14.89 -14.63 0.88
CA GLY A 11 14.79 -15.98 0.29
C GLY A 11 15.66 -17.06 0.93
N SER A 12 16.62 -16.69 1.80
CA SER A 12 17.44 -17.62 2.59
C SER A 12 16.93 -17.83 4.02
N GLY A 13 15.76 -17.28 4.39
CA GLY A 13 15.17 -17.42 5.71
C GLY A 13 15.82 -16.55 6.80
N CYS A 14 16.62 -15.54 6.40
CA CYS A 14 17.22 -14.59 7.32
C CYS A 14 16.37 -13.32 7.40
N THR A 15 16.24 -12.74 8.60
CA THR A 15 15.47 -11.49 8.77
C THR A 15 16.24 -10.31 8.21
N ASP A 16 15.83 -9.82 7.04
CA ASP A 16 16.39 -8.63 6.42
C ASP A 16 15.51 -7.42 6.75
N ILE A 17 15.84 -6.79 7.88
CA ILE A 17 15.10 -5.62 8.41
C ILE A 17 15.20 -4.45 7.42
N THR A 18 16.34 -4.31 6.75
CA THR A 18 16.60 -3.22 5.80
C THR A 18 15.73 -3.36 4.54
N ALA A 19 15.64 -4.56 3.96
CA ALA A 19 14.74 -4.82 2.84
C ALA A 19 13.26 -4.63 3.23
N TYR A 20 12.87 -5.08 4.42
CA TYR A 20 11.50 -4.90 4.93
C TYR A 20 11.13 -3.42 5.13
N GLU A 21 12.04 -2.61 5.69
CA GLU A 21 11.83 -1.18 5.89
C GLU A 21 11.75 -0.41 4.57
N ALA A 22 12.59 -0.76 3.60
CA ALA A 22 12.56 -0.17 2.26
C ALA A 22 11.20 -0.44 1.57
N MET A 23 10.73 -1.69 1.57
CA MET A 23 9.43 -2.04 1.00
C MET A 23 8.27 -1.35 1.73
N LYS A 24 8.35 -1.23 3.06
CA LYS A 24 7.34 -0.51 3.85
C LYS A 24 7.32 0.99 3.54
N ALA A 25 8.48 1.59 3.27
CA ALA A 25 8.59 2.99 2.88
C ALA A 25 7.96 3.22 1.50
N VAL A 26 8.23 2.35 0.53
CA VAL A 26 7.64 2.39 -0.81
C VAL A 26 6.11 2.28 -0.74
N ARG A 27 5.58 1.27 -0.04
CA ARG A 27 4.11 1.11 0.15
C ARG A 27 3.48 2.34 0.82
N ARG A 28 4.18 3.02 1.73
CA ARG A 28 3.70 4.27 2.37
C ARG A 28 3.70 5.44 1.39
N GLU A 29 4.64 5.50 0.47
CA GLU A 29 4.71 6.53 -0.56
C GLU A 29 3.62 6.35 -1.62
N GLU A 30 3.43 5.12 -2.11
CA GLU A 30 2.32 4.77 -3.01
C GLU A 30 0.96 5.14 -2.42
N ARG A 31 0.74 4.80 -1.14
CA ARG A 31 -0.49 5.19 -0.42
C ARG A 31 -0.68 6.70 -0.32
N ARG A 32 0.41 7.47 -0.15
CA ARG A 32 0.34 8.94 -0.09
C ARG A 32 -0.02 9.50 -1.45
N ASN A 33 0.56 8.96 -2.52
CA ASN A 33 0.27 9.37 -3.90
C ASN A 33 -1.19 9.09 -4.26
N LEU A 34 -1.72 7.90 -3.95
CA LEU A 34 -3.13 7.56 -4.16
C LEU A 34 -4.09 8.52 -3.43
N ILE A 35 -3.79 8.88 -2.19
CA ILE A 35 -4.60 9.85 -1.43
C ILE A 35 -4.51 11.24 -2.06
N ALA A 36 -3.35 11.65 -2.57
CA ALA A 36 -3.17 12.92 -3.24
C ALA A 36 -3.97 12.99 -4.55
N GLU A 37 -3.92 11.92 -5.35
CA GLU A 37 -4.71 11.79 -6.58
C GLU A 37 -6.22 11.84 -6.30
N LEU A 38 -6.70 11.11 -5.28
CA LEU A 38 -8.11 11.15 -4.89
C LEU A 38 -8.56 12.55 -4.46
N LYS A 39 -7.70 13.27 -3.74
CA LYS A 39 -7.97 14.68 -3.36
C LYS A 39 -8.00 15.58 -4.58
N ALA A 40 -7.05 15.43 -5.50
CA ALA A 40 -6.99 16.22 -6.73
C ALA A 40 -8.22 15.96 -7.61
N LEU A 41 -8.65 14.71 -7.73
CA LEU A 41 -9.85 14.32 -8.46
C LEU A 41 -11.10 14.92 -7.80
N ALA A 42 -11.26 14.77 -6.49
CA ALA A 42 -12.39 15.35 -5.76
C ALA A 42 -12.46 16.87 -5.97
N ASN A 43 -11.32 17.56 -5.85
CA ASN A 43 -11.23 19.01 -6.08
C ASN A 43 -11.60 19.39 -7.52
N LYS A 44 -11.15 18.61 -8.52
CA LYS A 44 -11.49 18.82 -9.94
C LYS A 44 -13.01 18.72 -10.18
N HIS A 45 -13.69 17.86 -9.42
CA HIS A 45 -15.14 17.69 -9.49
C HIS A 45 -15.94 18.60 -8.54
N GLY A 46 -15.27 19.50 -7.80
CA GLY A 46 -15.91 20.42 -6.86
C GLY A 46 -16.29 19.79 -5.51
N TYR A 47 -15.78 18.60 -5.19
CA TYR A 47 -16.02 17.92 -3.92
C TYR A 47 -14.82 18.07 -2.98
N ARG A 48 -15.12 18.31 -1.69
CA ARG A 48 -14.11 18.31 -0.63
C ARG A 48 -14.27 17.06 0.23
N ILE A 49 -13.20 16.29 0.36
CA ILE A 49 -13.16 15.14 1.26
C ILE A 49 -13.14 15.67 2.70
N VAL A 50 -14.21 15.40 3.46
CA VAL A 50 -14.38 15.83 4.86
C VAL A 50 -13.83 14.82 5.87
N SER A 51 -13.69 13.55 5.47
CA SER A 51 -13.31 12.44 6.33
C SER A 51 -11.94 11.86 5.98
N THR A 52 -11.30 11.17 6.93
CA THR A 52 -10.03 10.49 6.69
C THR A 52 -10.19 9.34 5.70
N ILE A 53 -9.41 9.33 4.61
CA ILE A 53 -9.35 8.23 3.66
C ILE A 53 -8.53 7.09 4.27
N ARG A 54 -9.14 5.91 4.41
CA ARG A 54 -8.48 4.69 4.89
C ARG A 54 -8.28 3.72 3.75
N LEU A 55 -7.04 3.55 3.32
CA LEU A 55 -6.65 2.51 2.37
C LEU A 55 -6.31 1.24 3.16
N LYS A 56 -6.96 0.12 2.81
CA LYS A 56 -6.62 -1.23 3.24
C LYS A 56 -6.17 -2.01 2.02
N ASP A 57 -5.19 -2.88 2.20
CA ASP A 57 -4.82 -3.85 1.18
C ASP A 57 -6.02 -4.78 0.99
N MET A 58 -6.36 -5.09 -0.26
CA MET A 58 -7.40 -6.08 -0.55
C MET A 58 -6.84 -7.47 -0.23
N GLU A 59 -7.46 -8.17 0.73
CA GLU A 59 -7.16 -9.58 0.96
C GLU A 59 -7.79 -10.41 -0.18
N GLY A 60 -6.96 -10.77 -1.16
CA GLY A 60 -7.32 -11.73 -2.21
C GLY A 60 -7.77 -11.11 -3.54
N GLU A 61 -7.08 -11.52 -4.61
CA GLU A 61 -7.41 -11.38 -6.03
C GLU A 61 -7.54 -9.96 -6.60
N TYR A 62 -6.39 -9.39 -6.98
CA TYR A 62 -6.32 -8.58 -8.19
C TYR A 62 -5.65 -9.42 -9.29
N ARG A 63 -6.45 -9.93 -10.23
CA ARG A 63 -5.92 -10.35 -11.54
C ARG A 63 -5.70 -9.06 -12.32
N ASN A 64 -4.44 -8.73 -12.59
CA ASN A 64 -4.13 -7.78 -13.66
C ASN A 64 -4.43 -8.53 -14.98
N GLU A 65 -5.62 -8.31 -15.53
CA GLU A 65 -5.88 -8.56 -16.95
C GLU A 65 -5.44 -7.34 -17.78
#